data_AF-A0AAE0R596-F1
#
_entry.id   AF-A0AAE0R596-F1
#
_cell.length_a   1.000
_cell.length_b   1.000
_cell.length_c   1.000
_cell.angle_alpha   90.00
_cell.angle_beta   90.00
_cell.angle_gamma   90.00
#
_symmetry.space_group_name_H-M   'P 1'
#
loop_
_entity.id
_entity.type
_entity.pdbx_description
1 polymer ?
#
loop_
_entity_poly.entity_id
_entity_poly.type
_entity_poly.pdbx_seq_one_letter_code
_entity_poly.pdbx_strand_id
1 'polypeptide(L)'
;MANEPGEPDLILPATAILAPVQWDLMEEIRRAHGNEPPPASCPPDRIFLPQLFWQQVMQWVHEAPNSGHPEIHRLTQLTHR
;
A
#
# COMPACT_ATOMS: atom_id res chain seq x y z
N MET A 1 12.36 -43.50 -10.75
CA MET A 1 13.21 -42.32 -11.01
C MET A 1 12.36 -41.11 -10.65
N ALA A 2 12.68 -40.42 -9.56
CA ALA A 2 11.88 -39.31 -9.07
C ALA A 2 12.01 -38.12 -10.04
N ASN A 3 10.89 -37.47 -10.35
CA ASN A 3 10.82 -36.28 -11.18
C ASN A 3 11.45 -35.11 -10.40
N GLU A 4 12.55 -34.54 -10.89
CA GLU A 4 13.18 -33.38 -10.26
C GLU A 4 12.29 -32.15 -10.50
N PRO A 5 12.00 -31.32 -9.48
CA PRO A 5 11.17 -30.14 -9.68
C PRO A 5 11.92 -29.17 -10.60
N GLY A 6 11.34 -28.88 -11.76
CA GLY A 6 11.86 -27.90 -12.70
C GLY A 6 12.02 -26.52 -12.05
N GLU A 7 12.96 -25.74 -12.58
CA GLU A 7 13.28 -24.39 -12.10
C GLU A 7 12.00 -23.54 -12.01
N PRO A 8 11.77 -22.81 -10.90
CA PRO A 8 10.55 -22.02 -10.72
C PRO A 8 10.47 -20.91 -11.76
N ASP A 9 9.34 -20.84 -12.47
CA ASP A 9 9.05 -19.74 -13.39
C ASP A 9 9.06 -18.41 -12.63
N LEU A 10 9.77 -17.42 -13.18
CA LEU A 10 9.85 -16.10 -12.59
C LEU A 10 8.54 -15.34 -12.81
N ILE A 11 7.97 -14.78 -11.74
CA ILE A 11 6.78 -13.92 -11.79
C ILE A 11 7.04 -12.67 -12.64
N LEU A 12 8.29 -12.20 -12.68
CA LEU A 12 8.72 -11.06 -13.48
C LEU A 12 9.70 -11.51 -14.57
N PRO A 13 9.62 -10.92 -15.78
CA PRO A 13 10.63 -11.14 -16.80
C PRO A 13 12.02 -10.73 -16.31
N ALA A 14 13.06 -11.43 -16.74
CA ALA A 14 14.46 -11.05 -16.45
C ALA A 14 14.83 -9.64 -16.96
N THR A 15 14.08 -9.12 -17.93
CA THR A 15 14.24 -7.77 -18.50
C THR A 15 13.40 -6.71 -17.80
N ALA A 16 12.67 -7.05 -16.73
CA ALA A 16 11.84 -6.10 -16.01
C ALA A 16 12.70 -5.07 -15.26
N ILE A 17 12.43 -3.79 -15.49
CA ILE A 17 13.06 -2.69 -14.75
C ILE A 17 12.15 -2.32 -13.58
N LEU A 18 12.66 -2.48 -12.36
CA LEU A 18 12.01 -2.04 -11.14
C LEU A 18 12.46 -0.61 -10.82
N ALA A 19 11.54 0.36 -10.92
CA ALA A 19 11.79 1.72 -10.47
C ALA A 19 11.20 1.90 -9.06
N PRO A 20 12.00 2.32 -8.06
CA PRO A 20 11.47 2.65 -6.75
C PRO A 20 10.60 3.91 -6.86
N VAL A 21 9.30 3.79 -6.58
CA VAL A 21 8.45 4.95 -6.36
C VAL A 21 8.65 5.37 -4.90
N GLN A 22 9.45 6.42 -4.70
CA GLN A 22 9.53 7.08 -3.41
C GLN A 22 8.40 8.11 -3.33
N TRP A 23 7.51 7.93 -2.36
CA TRP A 23 6.35 8.78 -2.16
C TRP A 23 6.76 10.02 -1.36
N ASP A 24 6.79 11.20 -1.99
CA ASP A 24 7.04 12.49 -1.31
C ASP A 24 6.16 12.67 -0.06
N LEU A 25 4.94 12.11 -0.12
CA LEU A 25 3.98 12.05 0.98
C LEU A 25 4.55 11.45 2.28
N MET A 26 5.35 10.39 2.21
CA MET A 26 5.92 9.75 3.42
C MET A 26 6.93 10.67 4.12
N GLU A 27 7.70 11.42 3.34
CA GLU A 27 8.66 12.39 3.86
C GLU A 27 7.93 13.61 4.44
N GLU A 28 6.84 14.04 3.82
CA GLU A 28 5.99 15.12 4.30
C GLU A 28 5.31 14.77 5.63
N ILE A 29 4.83 13.54 5.77
CA ILE A 29 4.29 12.99 7.02
C ILE A 29 5.34 13.01 8.13
N ARG A 30 6.57 12.58 7.85
CA ARG A 30 7.67 12.61 8.85
C ARG A 30 8.02 14.03 9.27
N ARG A 31 8.03 15.00 8.35
CA ARG A 31 8.26 16.42 8.68
C ARG A 31 7.16 16.97 9.58
N ALA A 32 5.92 16.58 9.35
CA ALA A 32 4.79 17.00 10.16
C ALA A 32 4.80 16.46 11.59
N HIS A 33 5.53 15.37 11.87
CA HIS A 33 5.74 14.90 13.25
C HIS A 33 6.45 15.91 14.15
N GLY A 34 7.14 16.91 13.59
CA GLY A 34 7.68 18.02 14.38
C GLY A 34 6.60 18.86 15.07
N ASN A 35 5.40 18.94 14.47
CA ASN A 35 4.26 19.69 15.01
C ASN A 35 3.23 18.77 15.69
N GLU A 36 3.04 17.56 15.17
CA GLU A 36 2.11 16.55 15.71
C GLU A 36 2.86 15.23 15.92
N PRO A 37 3.53 15.06 17.07
CA PRO A 37 4.38 13.90 17.29
C PRO A 37 3.58 12.61 17.46
N PRO A 38 4.14 11.46 17.05
CA PRO A 38 3.54 10.15 17.30
C PRO A 38 3.31 9.93 18.81
N PRO A 39 2.18 9.30 19.19
CA PRO A 39 1.94 8.92 20.58
C PRO A 39 2.95 7.86 21.04
N ALA A 40 3.23 7.78 22.35
CA ALA A 40 4.17 6.81 22.90
C ALA A 40 3.79 5.34 22.65
N SER A 41 2.51 5.08 22.36
CA SER A 41 1.99 3.75 22.01
C SER A 41 2.17 3.39 20.53
N CYS A 42 2.76 4.26 19.69
CA CYS A 42 2.90 3.99 18.28
C CYS A 42 3.93 2.86 18.03
N PRO A 43 3.57 1.82 17.24
CA PRO A 43 4.50 0.72 16.97
C PRO A 43 5.75 1.18 16.21
N PRO A 44 6.93 0.58 16.48
CA PRO A 44 8.20 1.01 15.89
C PRO A 44 8.25 0.86 14.36
N ASP A 45 7.54 -0.12 13.80
CA ASP A 45 7.53 -0.40 12.36
C ASP A 45 6.35 0.28 11.63
N ARG A 46 5.74 1.30 12.26
CA ARG A 46 4.62 2.04 11.67
C ARG A 46 4.89 3.53 11.70
N ILE A 47 4.38 4.21 10.67
CA ILE A 47 4.39 5.67 10.60
C ILE A 47 3.04 6.16 11.12
N PHE A 48 3.07 6.93 12.21
CA PHE A 48 1.90 7.66 12.67
C PHE A 48 1.48 8.65 11.59
N LEU A 49 0.18 8.78 11.32
CA LEU A 49 -0.31 9.72 10.32
C LEU A 49 -0.93 10.93 11.01
N PRO A 50 -0.34 12.13 10.87
CA PRO A 50 -0.90 13.37 11.39
C PRO A 50 -2.28 13.66 10.78
N GLN A 51 -3.13 14.35 11.54
CA GLN A 51 -4.51 14.64 11.14
C GLN A 51 -4.59 15.36 9.79
N LEU A 52 -3.63 16.24 9.51
CA LEU A 52 -3.54 17.01 8.26
C LEU A 52 -3.50 16.14 7.00
N PHE A 53 -2.89 14.96 7.08
CA PHE A 53 -2.70 14.05 5.94
C PHE A 53 -3.77 12.96 5.85
N TRP A 54 -4.65 12.86 6.84
CA TRP A 54 -5.62 11.75 6.92
C TRP A 54 -6.53 11.72 5.69
N GLN A 55 -7.09 12.86 5.28
CA GLN A 55 -7.95 12.93 4.10
C GLN A 55 -7.18 12.60 2.80
N GLN A 56 -5.98 13.14 2.63
CA GLN A 56 -5.17 12.95 1.43
C GLN A 56 -4.73 11.49 1.26
N VAL A 57 -4.30 10.84 2.35
CA VAL A 57 -3.89 9.43 2.31
C VAL A 57 -5.09 8.52 2.05
N MET A 58 -6.24 8.80 2.65
CA MET A 58 -7.46 8.01 2.40
C MET A 58 -7.91 8.12 0.95
N GLN A 59 -7.91 9.32 0.38
CA GLN A 59 -8.22 9.52 -1.03
C GLN A 59 -7.20 8.83 -1.94
N TRP A 60 -5.92 8.92 -1.61
CA TRP A 60 -4.88 8.26 -2.38
C TRP A 60 -5.01 6.73 -2.36
N VAL A 61 -5.25 6.12 -1.20
CA VAL A 61 -5.51 4.67 -1.09
C VAL A 61 -6.76 4.27 -1.86
N HIS A 62 -7.76 5.14 -2.02
CA HIS A 62 -8.93 4.84 -2.83
C HIS A 62 -8.64 4.90 -4.35
N GLU A 63 -7.88 5.90 -4.78
CA GLU A 63 -7.63 6.19 -6.20
C GLU A 63 -6.43 5.41 -6.78
N ALA A 64 -5.56 4.88 -5.93
CA ALA A 64 -4.35 4.17 -6.36
C ALA A 64 -4.72 2.92 -7.20
N PRO A 65 -4.27 2.81 -8.46
CA PRO A 65 -4.62 1.69 -9.35
C PRO A 65 -4.23 0.30 -8.79
N ASN A 66 -3.29 0.27 -7.85
CA ASN A 66 -2.73 -0.92 -7.22
C ASN A 66 -3.20 -1.16 -5.78
N SER A 67 -4.00 -0.26 -5.19
CA SER A 67 -4.57 -0.48 -3.85
C SER A 67 -5.72 -1.48 -3.86
N GLY A 68 -6.14 -1.91 -5.06
CA GLY A 68 -7.28 -2.77 -5.27
C GLY A 68 -8.54 -2.03 -4.85
N HIS A 69 -9.11 -1.22 -5.76
CA HIS A 69 -10.40 -0.56 -5.60
C HIS A 69 -11.34 -1.51 -4.83
N PRO A 70 -11.62 -1.28 -3.53
CA PRO A 70 -12.59 -2.08 -2.81
C PRO A 70 -13.93 -1.57 -3.31
N GLU A 71 -14.29 -1.99 -4.52
CA GLU A 71 -15.60 -1.76 -5.08
C GLU A 71 -16.61 -2.38 -4.11
N ILE A 72 -17.24 -1.51 -3.33
CA ILE A 72 -18.57 -1.71 -2.74
C ILE A 72 -19.55 -2.30 -3.79
N HIS A 73 -19.23 -2.25 -5.09
CA HIS A 73 -19.99 -2.85 -6.18
C HIS A 73 -19.94 -4.38 -6.31
N ARG A 74 -19.02 -5.11 -5.66
CA ARG A 74 -19.09 -6.59 -5.70
C ARG A 74 -20.07 -7.20 -4.69
N LEU A 75 -20.54 -6.42 -3.70
CA LEU A 75 -21.48 -6.92 -2.68
C LEU A 75 -22.94 -6.94 -3.18
N THR A 76 -23.35 -5.99 -4.02
CA THR A 76 -24.73 -5.93 -4.54
C THR A 76 -25.08 -7.07 -5.50
N GLN A 77 -24.11 -7.65 -6.23
CA GLN A 77 -24.36 -8.82 -7.08
C GLN A 77 -24.53 -10.14 -6.31
N LEU A 78 -24.16 -10.17 -5.02
CA LEU A 78 -24.37 -11.32 -4.15
C LEU A 78 -25.64 -11.20 -3.28
N THR A 79 -26.30 -10.05 -3.27
CA THR A 79 -27.51 -9.80 -2.47
C THR A 79 -28.79 -9.65 -3.31
N HIS A 80 -28.67 -9.52 -4.64
CA HIS A 80 -29.81 -9.66 -5.54
C HIS A 80 -29.88 -11.09 -6.10
N ARG A 81 -30.76 -11.89 -5.47
CA ARG A 81 -31.37 -13.07 -6.08
C ARG A 81 -32.69 -12.70 -6.73
#